data_AF-A0A7X5ZBA3-F1
#
_entry.id   AF-A0A7X5ZBA3-F1
#
_cell.length_a   1.000
_cell.length_b   1.000
_cell.length_c   1.000
_cell.angle_alpha   90.00
_cell.angle_beta   90.00
_cell.angle_gamma   90.00
#
_symmetry.space_group_name_H-M   'P 1'
#
loop_
_entity.id
_entity.type
_entity.pdbx_description
1 polymer ?
#
loop_
_entity_poly.entity_id
_entity_poly.type
_entity_poly.pdbx_seq_one_letter_code
_entity_poly.pdbx_strand_id
1 'polypeptide(L)'
;MTSRALITTEAADLLATLQKRHGALMFHQSGGCCDGSSPMCYPAGDFIVGDRDILLGVLDVGDGVPVWISGPQFEAWQHTQLIIDVVPGRGGGFSLESPEGMRFLSRGRVYTDEENTELGRQAPITGARYAEGARPADDRTRIVAEAADACPVPGATSPA
;
A
#
# COMPACT_ATOMS: atom_id res chain seq x y z
N MET A 1 1.32 -1.78 16.49
CA MET A 1 1.46 -0.47 15.86
C MET A 1 0.52 -0.41 14.67
N THR A 2 -0.18 0.70 14.45
CA THR A 2 -1.10 0.83 13.31
C THR A 2 -0.32 0.95 12.00
N SER A 3 -0.61 0.07 11.02
CA SER A 3 0.03 0.08 9.68
C SER A 3 -0.70 1.02 8.72
N ARG A 4 0.03 1.71 7.82
CA ARG A 4 -0.60 2.57 6.80
C ARG A 4 -1.03 1.88 5.52
N ALA A 5 -0.34 0.79 5.18
CA ALA A 5 -0.72 -0.10 4.10
C ALA A 5 -1.15 -1.45 4.67
N LEU A 6 -1.95 -2.19 3.90
CA LEU A 6 -2.33 -3.60 4.02
C LEU A 6 -2.37 -4.20 2.62
N ILE A 7 -2.36 -5.53 2.53
CA ILE A 7 -2.55 -6.25 1.27
C ILE A 7 -3.51 -7.42 1.48
N THR A 8 -4.38 -7.71 0.51
CA THR A 8 -5.22 -8.92 0.55
C THR A 8 -4.41 -10.17 0.22
N THR A 9 -4.93 -11.34 0.61
CA THR A 9 -4.24 -12.62 0.33
C THR A 9 -4.07 -12.84 -1.19
N GLU A 10 -5.11 -12.58 -1.97
CA GLU A 10 -5.07 -12.74 -3.43
C GLU A 10 -4.03 -11.81 -4.08
N ALA A 11 -3.96 -10.55 -3.63
CA ALA A 11 -2.96 -9.60 -4.10
C ALA A 11 -1.54 -10.02 -3.68
N ALA A 12 -1.36 -10.55 -2.48
CA ALA A 12 -0.08 -11.05 -2.00
C ALA A 12 0.42 -12.26 -2.81
N ASP A 13 -0.47 -13.19 -3.17
CA ASP A 13 -0.13 -14.36 -3.99
C ASP A 13 0.32 -13.97 -5.40
N LEU A 14 -0.38 -13.02 -6.02
CA LEU A 14 0.04 -12.46 -7.30
C LEU A 14 1.39 -11.74 -7.17
N LEU A 15 1.56 -10.92 -6.13
CA LEU A 15 2.80 -10.19 -5.88
C LEU A 15 3.99 -11.13 -5.70
N ALA A 16 3.82 -12.24 -4.96
CA ALA A 16 4.85 -13.26 -4.81
C ALA A 16 5.20 -13.95 -6.15
N THR A 17 4.21 -14.14 -7.03
CA THR A 17 4.43 -14.67 -8.37
C THR A 17 5.23 -13.68 -9.23
N LEU A 18 4.90 -12.40 -9.16
CA LEU A 18 5.63 -11.34 -9.86
C LEU A 18 7.08 -11.22 -9.33
N GLN A 19 7.30 -11.34 -8.02
CA GLN A 19 8.63 -11.30 -7.41
C GLN A 19 9.53 -12.43 -7.95
N LYS A 20 8.99 -13.65 -8.09
CA LYS A 20 9.75 -14.78 -8.65
C LYS A 20 10.25 -14.51 -10.08
N ARG A 21 9.53 -13.69 -10.85
CA ARG A 21 9.86 -13.38 -12.25
C ARG A 21 10.74 -12.14 -12.39
N HIS A 22 10.50 -11.12 -11.57
CA HIS A 22 11.06 -9.78 -11.75
C HIS A 22 12.02 -9.35 -10.63
N GLY A 23 12.15 -10.15 -9.57
CA GLY A 23 12.98 -9.84 -8.41
C GLY A 23 12.26 -8.93 -7.40
N ALA A 24 13.02 -8.08 -6.71
CA ALA A 24 12.46 -7.14 -5.74
C ALA A 24 11.50 -6.17 -6.42
N LEU A 25 10.37 -5.87 -5.78
CA LEU A 25 9.30 -5.04 -6.31
C LEU A 25 9.03 -3.83 -5.41
N MET A 26 8.28 -2.87 -5.91
CA MET A 26 7.74 -1.73 -5.16
C MET A 26 6.36 -1.34 -5.68
N PHE A 27 5.59 -0.67 -4.83
CA PHE A 27 4.38 0.03 -5.25
C PHE A 27 4.58 1.54 -5.22
N HIS A 28 3.96 2.24 -6.17
CA HIS A 28 3.79 3.69 -6.10
C HIS A 28 2.37 4.10 -6.49
N GLN A 29 1.78 5.03 -5.75
CA GLN A 29 0.48 5.63 -6.05
C GLN A 29 0.58 7.16 -6.11
N SER A 30 0.32 7.73 -7.29
CA SER A 30 0.29 9.17 -7.53
C SER A 30 -1.11 9.62 -7.99
N GLY A 31 -1.61 10.77 -7.48
CA GLY A 31 -2.96 11.31 -7.72
C GLY A 31 -3.29 11.87 -9.13
N GLY A 32 -2.97 11.14 -10.21
CA GLY A 32 -3.13 11.58 -11.61
C GLY A 32 -4.42 11.14 -12.34
N CYS A 33 -4.78 11.85 -13.42
CA CYS A 33 -6.06 11.76 -14.14
C CYS A 33 -6.24 10.51 -15.05
N CYS A 34 -5.18 9.84 -15.50
CA CYS A 34 -5.30 8.77 -16.51
C CYS A 34 -5.24 7.34 -15.95
N ASP A 35 -4.55 7.11 -14.84
CA ASP A 35 -4.51 5.83 -14.08
C ASP A 35 -4.28 6.08 -12.56
N GLY A 36 -4.16 7.34 -12.17
CA GLY A 36 -3.51 7.79 -10.94
C GLY A 36 -4.38 7.75 -9.67
N SER A 37 -5.15 6.69 -9.53
CA SER A 37 -5.69 6.27 -8.23
C SER A 37 -5.34 4.82 -7.90
N SER A 38 -4.89 4.04 -8.89
CA SER A 38 -4.42 2.68 -8.67
C SER A 38 -3.00 2.66 -8.11
N PRO A 39 -2.68 1.71 -7.22
CA PRO A 39 -1.31 1.41 -6.84
C PRO A 39 -0.65 0.67 -8.00
N MET A 40 0.44 1.21 -8.51
CA MET A 40 1.19 0.62 -9.63
C MET A 40 2.37 -0.18 -9.10
N CYS A 41 2.56 -1.40 -9.60
CA CYS A 41 3.63 -2.31 -9.21
C CYS A 41 4.78 -2.25 -10.22
N TYR A 42 5.99 -1.99 -9.73
CA TYR A 42 7.22 -1.86 -10.52
C TYR A 42 8.34 -2.75 -9.95
N PRO A 43 9.36 -3.12 -10.74
CA PRO A 43 10.62 -3.58 -10.18
C PRO A 43 11.20 -2.51 -9.25
N ALA A 44 11.83 -2.93 -8.15
CA ALA A 44 12.40 -2.02 -7.18
C ALA A 44 13.50 -1.16 -7.82
N GLY A 45 13.32 0.16 -7.78
CA GLY A 45 14.27 1.14 -8.35
C GLY A 45 13.91 1.64 -9.76
N ASP A 46 12.98 0.99 -10.47
CA ASP A 46 12.56 1.42 -11.81
C ASP A 46 11.65 2.66 -11.77
N PHE A 47 10.94 2.86 -10.65
CA PHE A 47 10.24 4.10 -10.36
C PHE A 47 11.09 4.97 -9.43
N ILE A 48 11.33 6.22 -9.83
CA ILE A 48 12.07 7.19 -9.02
C ILE A 48 11.17 7.72 -7.90
N VAL A 49 11.46 7.34 -6.66
CA VAL A 49 10.82 7.90 -5.46
C VAL A 49 11.28 9.34 -5.27
N GLY A 50 10.35 10.29 -5.27
CA GLY A 50 10.64 11.69 -5.04
C GLY A 50 10.88 12.02 -3.57
N ASP A 51 11.59 13.12 -3.28
CA ASP A 51 11.91 13.55 -1.92
C ASP A 51 10.70 13.71 -1.00
N ARG A 52 9.54 14.04 -1.59
CA ARG A 52 8.26 14.27 -0.90
C ARG A 52 7.32 13.06 -0.94
N ASP A 53 7.70 11.98 -1.61
CA ASP A 53 6.92 10.74 -1.55
C ASP A 53 7.01 10.17 -0.14
N ILE A 54 5.92 9.56 0.30
CA ILE A 54 5.78 9.03 1.65
C ILE A 54 5.77 7.50 1.58
N LEU A 55 6.61 6.87 2.40
CA LEU A 55 6.54 5.43 2.62
C LEU A 55 5.36 5.13 3.55
N LEU A 56 4.34 4.43 3.04
CA LEU A 56 3.20 3.98 3.84
C LEU A 56 3.54 2.73 4.67
N GLY A 57 4.40 1.88 4.14
CA GLY A 57 4.80 0.64 4.81
C GLY A 57 5.59 -0.26 3.89
N VAL A 58 5.98 -1.41 4.42
CA VAL A 58 6.61 -2.50 3.68
C VAL A 58 5.72 -3.73 3.85
N LEU A 59 5.16 -4.22 2.74
CA LEU A 59 4.33 -5.42 2.71
C LEU A 59 5.17 -6.64 3.08
N ASP A 60 4.68 -7.47 3.98
CA ASP A 60 5.31 -8.73 4.39
C ASP A 60 5.08 -9.83 3.32
N VAL A 61 5.62 -9.61 2.12
CA VAL A 61 5.56 -10.53 0.98
C VAL A 61 6.96 -10.71 0.42
N GLY A 62 7.47 -11.94 0.47
CA GLY A 62 8.85 -12.26 0.08
C GLY A 62 9.86 -11.54 0.98
N ASP A 63 10.79 -10.80 0.37
CA ASP A 63 11.82 -10.01 1.08
C ASP A 63 11.34 -8.61 1.49
N GLY A 64 10.03 -8.34 1.37
CA GLY A 64 9.41 -7.05 1.67
C GLY A 64 9.17 -6.20 0.42
N VAL A 65 8.01 -5.56 0.34
CA VAL A 65 7.65 -4.68 -0.79
C VAL A 65 7.25 -3.29 -0.29
N PRO A 66 8.05 -2.24 -0.53
CA PRO A 66 7.72 -0.90 -0.08
C PRO A 66 6.55 -0.31 -0.87
N VAL A 67 5.65 0.36 -0.16
CA VAL A 67 4.49 1.06 -0.73
C VAL A 67 4.67 2.56 -0.58
N TRP A 68 4.81 3.23 -1.72
CA TRP A 68 5.00 4.68 -1.79
C TRP A 68 3.72 5.38 -2.25
N ILE A 69 3.50 6.57 -1.73
CA ILE A 69 2.43 7.46 -2.17
C ILE A 69 2.98 8.87 -2.33
N SER A 70 2.51 9.60 -3.35
CA SER A 70 2.96 10.99 -3.53
C SER A 70 2.54 11.89 -2.36
N GLY A 71 3.34 12.91 -2.03
CA GLY A 71 3.05 13.86 -0.94
C GLY A 71 1.64 14.48 -0.99
N PRO A 72 1.18 15.06 -2.12
CA PRO A 72 -0.18 15.61 -2.22
C PRO A 72 -1.28 14.56 -2.02
N GLN A 73 -1.06 13.34 -2.53
CA GLN A 73 -1.99 12.24 -2.33
C GLN A 73 -2.00 11.79 -0.86
N PHE A 74 -0.85 11.76 -0.19
CA PHE A 74 -0.76 11.47 1.23
C PHE A 74 -1.57 12.48 2.06
N GLU A 75 -1.43 13.77 1.80
CA GLU A 75 -2.18 14.81 2.52
C GLU A 75 -3.70 14.57 2.45
N ALA A 76 -4.19 14.16 1.28
CA ALA A 76 -5.59 13.83 1.06
C ALA A 76 -6.04 12.50 1.69
N TRP A 77 -5.14 11.54 1.89
CA TRP A 77 -5.50 10.16 2.31
C TRP A 77 -4.91 9.73 3.67
N GLN A 78 -4.17 10.58 4.36
CA GLN A 78 -3.44 10.24 5.61
C GLN A 78 -4.32 9.71 6.75
N HIS A 79 -5.63 9.97 6.70
CA HIS A 79 -6.66 9.51 7.64
C HIS A 79 -7.34 8.19 7.21
N THR A 80 -6.83 7.55 6.15
CA THR A 80 -7.33 6.31 5.58
C THR A 80 -6.21 5.28 5.47
N GLN A 81 -6.46 4.07 5.95
CA GLN A 81 -5.62 2.90 5.72
C GLN A 81 -5.78 2.43 4.28
N LEU A 82 -4.65 2.31 3.60
CA LEU A 82 -4.59 1.79 2.23
C LEU A 82 -4.57 0.26 2.28
N ILE A 83 -5.43 -0.38 1.50
CA ILE A 83 -5.43 -1.83 1.32
C ILE A 83 -5.22 -2.11 -0.17
N ILE A 84 -4.09 -2.72 -0.51
CA ILE A 84 -3.80 -3.16 -1.86
C ILE A 84 -4.55 -4.47 -2.11
N ASP A 85 -5.36 -4.46 -3.14
CA ASP A 85 -6.14 -5.61 -3.58
C ASP A 85 -5.95 -5.84 -5.08
N VAL A 86 -6.45 -6.97 -5.60
CA VAL A 86 -6.33 -7.33 -7.00
C VAL A 86 -7.66 -7.83 -7.54
N VAL A 87 -7.95 -7.53 -8.80
CA VAL A 87 -9.09 -8.09 -9.54
C VAL A 87 -8.69 -8.44 -10.97
N PRO A 88 -9.42 -9.33 -11.65
CA PRO A 88 -9.29 -9.50 -13.09
C PRO A 88 -9.57 -8.18 -13.83
N GLY A 89 -8.75 -7.85 -14.81
CA GLY A 89 -8.92 -6.64 -15.60
C GLY A 89 -7.64 -6.12 -16.23
N ARG A 90 -7.76 -5.06 -17.01
CA ARG A 90 -6.60 -4.37 -17.58
C ARG A 90 -5.99 -3.47 -16.51
N GLY A 91 -4.81 -3.82 -15.99
CA GLY A 91 -4.02 -2.96 -15.13
C GLY A 91 -3.53 -1.69 -15.83
N GLY A 92 -2.89 -0.79 -15.07
CA GLY A 92 -2.27 0.40 -15.63
C GLY A 92 -1.16 0.02 -16.62
N GLY A 93 -0.98 0.79 -17.70
CA GLY A 93 -0.13 0.40 -18.84
C GLY A 93 1.33 0.07 -18.50
N PHE A 94 1.82 0.52 -17.35
CA PHE A 94 3.18 0.31 -16.87
C PHE A 94 3.29 -0.66 -15.67
N SER A 95 2.18 -1.20 -15.17
CA SER A 95 2.16 -2.07 -13.99
C SER A 95 2.48 -3.52 -14.34
N LEU A 96 3.27 -4.21 -13.52
CA LEU A 96 3.79 -5.55 -13.80
C LEU A 96 2.73 -6.66 -13.88
N GLU A 97 1.56 -6.48 -13.28
CA GLU A 97 0.46 -7.45 -13.33
C GLU A 97 -0.36 -7.36 -14.62
N SER A 98 -0.25 -6.28 -15.38
CA SER A 98 -1.07 -6.05 -16.58
C SER A 98 -1.00 -7.20 -17.60
N PRO A 99 0.16 -7.85 -17.87
CA PRO A 99 0.25 -9.02 -18.74
C PRO A 99 -0.45 -10.27 -18.20
N GLU A 100 -0.72 -10.35 -16.90
CA GLU A 100 -1.43 -11.47 -16.26
C GLU A 100 -2.96 -11.34 -16.39
N GLY A 101 -3.46 -10.28 -17.01
CA GLY A 101 -4.90 -10.00 -17.08
C GLY A 101 -5.50 -9.61 -15.73
N MET A 102 -4.64 -9.16 -14.80
CA MET A 102 -5.01 -8.69 -13.47
C MET A 102 -4.79 -7.18 -13.37
N ARG A 103 -5.34 -6.57 -12.32
CA ARG A 103 -5.16 -5.17 -11.97
C ARG A 103 -5.08 -5.01 -10.46
N PHE A 104 -4.03 -4.37 -9.96
CA PHE A 104 -4.01 -3.89 -8.59
C PHE A 104 -4.90 -2.65 -8.41
N LEU A 105 -5.55 -2.57 -7.25
CA LEU A 105 -6.39 -1.44 -6.86
C LEU A 105 -6.25 -1.15 -5.39
N SER A 106 -6.56 0.10 -5.03
CA SER A 106 -6.53 0.56 -3.65
C SER A 106 -7.94 0.59 -3.08
N ARG A 107 -8.11 -0.02 -1.92
CA ARG A 107 -9.29 0.13 -1.06
C ARG A 107 -8.89 0.94 0.17
N GLY A 108 -9.88 1.58 0.77
CA GLY A 108 -9.65 2.47 1.90
C GLY A 108 -10.52 2.09 3.09
N ARG A 109 -9.90 2.12 4.28
CA ARG A 109 -10.62 2.12 5.56
C ARG A 109 -10.24 3.37 6.34
N VAL A 110 -11.24 4.13 6.80
CA VAL A 110 -10.98 5.27 7.68
C VAL A 110 -10.40 4.78 9.02
N TYR A 111 -9.37 5.45 9.52
CA TYR A 111 -8.81 5.16 10.83
C TYR A 111 -9.77 5.56 11.96
N THR A 112 -9.72 4.85 13.08
CA THR A 112 -10.34 5.33 14.32
C THR A 112 -9.59 6.54 14.87
N ASP A 113 -10.17 7.25 15.84
CA ASP A 113 -9.52 8.38 16.50
C ASP A 113 -8.26 7.95 17.26
N GLU A 114 -8.28 6.77 17.88
CA GLU A 114 -7.11 6.19 18.54
C GLU A 114 -5.98 5.92 17.55
N GLU A 115 -6.30 5.35 16.39
CA GLU A 115 -5.34 5.06 15.32
C GLU A 115 -4.77 6.34 14.71
N ASN A 116 -5.61 7.35 14.44
CA ASN A 116 -5.15 8.66 13.98
C ASN A 116 -4.24 9.33 15.02
N THR A 117 -4.57 9.22 16.31
CA THR A 117 -3.76 9.73 17.41
C THR A 117 -2.41 9.01 17.49
N GLU A 118 -2.38 7.69 17.35
CA GLU A 118 -1.15 6.90 17.31
C GLU A 118 -0.27 7.31 16.10
N LEU A 119 -0.87 7.39 14.92
CA LEU A 119 -0.20 7.74 13.66
C LEU A 119 0.31 9.19 13.64
N GLY A 120 -0.40 10.12 14.28
CA GLY A 120 0.00 11.52 14.38
C GLY A 120 1.25 11.75 15.25
N ARG A 121 1.60 10.80 16.12
CA ARG A 121 2.86 10.83 16.90
C ARG A 121 4.06 10.36 16.09
N GLN A 122 3.84 9.83 14.88
CA GLN A 122 4.88 9.25 14.04
C GLN A 122 5.09 10.12 12.82
N ALA A 123 6.25 10.78 12.75
CA ALA A 123 6.61 11.54 11.57
C ALA A 123 6.78 10.59 10.37
N PRO A 124 6.01 10.76 9.27
CA PRO A 124 6.11 9.89 8.11
C PRO A 124 7.53 9.88 7.54
N ILE A 125 7.93 8.74 6.99
CA ILE A 125 9.22 8.60 6.31
C ILE A 125 9.02 9.12 4.89
N THR A 126 9.70 10.21 4.57
CA THR A 126 9.73 10.76 3.22
C THR A 126 10.79 10.05 2.39
N GLY A 127 10.71 10.17 1.05
CA GLY A 127 11.73 9.66 0.14
C GLY A 127 13.12 10.18 0.47
N ALA A 128 13.24 11.48 0.82
CA ALA A 128 14.50 12.07 1.26
C ALA A 128 15.06 11.39 2.52
N ARG A 129 14.23 11.23 3.57
CA ARG A 129 14.64 10.56 4.82
C ARG A 129 15.01 9.10 4.57
N TYR A 130 14.30 8.41 3.68
CA TYR A 130 14.60 7.03 3.34
C TYR A 130 15.93 6.91 2.60
N ALA A 131 16.26 7.84 1.70
CA ALA A 131 17.55 7.91 1.04
C ALA A 131 18.70 8.15 2.04
N GLU A 132 18.45 8.92 3.11
CA GLU A 132 19.37 9.13 4.24
C GLU A 132 19.48 7.92 5.19
N GLY A 133 18.73 6.84 4.95
CA GLY A 133 18.80 5.60 5.73
C GLY A 133 17.68 5.42 6.75
N ALA A 134 16.70 6.32 6.83
CA ALA A 134 15.53 6.09 7.68
C ALA A 134 14.74 4.86 7.20
N ARG A 135 14.30 4.03 8.14
CA ARG A 135 13.51 2.83 7.88
C ARG A 135 12.31 2.80 8.85
N PRO A 136 11.18 2.20 8.47
CA PRO A 136 10.03 2.09 9.35
C PRO A 136 10.38 1.28 10.60
N ALA A 137 9.81 1.68 11.75
CA ALA A 137 10.08 1.03 13.04
C ALA A 137 9.39 -0.33 13.18
N ASP A 138 8.32 -0.55 12.42
CA ASP A 138 7.62 -1.82 12.27
C ASP A 138 7.63 -2.17 10.78
N ASP A 139 8.16 -3.34 10.46
CA ASP A 139 8.54 -3.77 9.11
C ASP A 139 7.44 -4.57 8.40
N ARG A 140 6.31 -4.82 9.06
CA ARG A 140 5.32 -5.78 8.57
C ARG A 140 3.93 -5.19 8.44
N THR A 141 3.67 -4.68 7.24
CA THR A 141 2.31 -4.53 6.77
C THR A 141 1.65 -5.92 6.67
N ARG A 142 0.46 -6.05 7.27
CA ARG A 142 -0.25 -7.32 7.43
C ARG A 142 -1.00 -7.73 6.17
N ILE A 143 -1.03 -9.03 5.92
CA ILE A 143 -1.93 -9.66 4.97
C ILE A 143 -3.30 -9.83 5.65
N VAL A 144 -4.36 -9.38 4.98
CA VAL A 144 -5.75 -9.60 5.40
C VAL A 144 -6.43 -10.58 4.45
N ALA A 145 -7.38 -11.38 4.94
CA ALA A 145 -8.08 -12.35 4.10
C ALA A 145 -8.87 -11.61 3.02
N GLU A 146 -9.75 -10.70 3.43
CA GLU A 146 -10.51 -9.83 2.53
C GLU A 146 -10.32 -8.35 2.90
N ALA A 147 -10.56 -7.47 1.93
CA ALA A 147 -10.56 -6.04 2.20
C ALA A 147 -11.65 -5.60 3.20
N ALA A 148 -12.75 -6.36 3.26
CA ALA A 148 -13.82 -6.14 4.24
C ALA A 148 -13.34 -6.38 5.67
N ASP A 149 -12.37 -7.29 5.87
CA ASP A 149 -11.84 -7.63 7.20
C ASP A 149 -10.93 -6.54 7.77
N ALA A 150 -10.51 -5.58 6.94
CA ALA A 150 -9.83 -4.40 7.43
C ALA A 150 -10.80 -3.46 8.15
N CYS A 151 -12.08 -3.42 7.78
CA CYS A 151 -13.10 -2.54 8.35
C CYS A 151 -13.76 -3.13 9.61
N PRO A 152 -13.61 -2.54 10.80
CA PRO A 152 -14.52 -2.84 11.89
C PRO A 152 -15.88 -2.21 11.52
N VAL A 153 -16.88 -3.05 11.23
CA VAL A 153 -18.26 -2.55 11.06
C VAL A 153 -18.69 -1.91 12.37
N PRO A 154 -19.01 -0.61 12.43
CA PRO A 154 -19.56 -0.02 13.63
C PRO A 154 -20.99 -0.57 13.82
N GLY A 155 -21.19 -1.43 14.83
CA GLY A 155 -22.54 -1.71 15.35
C GLY A 155 -23.10 -3.13 15.25
N ALA A 156 -22.31 -4.19 15.09
CA ALA A 156 -22.81 -5.55 15.34
C ALA A 156 -22.68 -5.90 16.83
N THR A 157 -23.52 -5.30 17.68
CA THR A 157 -23.85 -5.93 18.97
C THR A 157 -24.64 -7.20 18.66
N SER A 158 -24.03 -8.37 18.88
CA SER A 158 -24.76 -9.64 18.94
C SER A 158 -25.84 -9.54 20.04
N PRO A 159 -27.13 -9.83 19.75
CA PRO A 159 -28.05 -10.16 20.81
C PRO A 159 -27.63 -11.50 21.42
N ALA A 160 -27.73 -11.57 22.74
CA ALA A 160 -27.41 -12.72 23.59
C ALA A 160 -28.27 -13.96 23.29
#